data_AF-A0A7W1SU47-F1
#
_entry.id   AF-A0A7W1SU47-F1
#
_cell.length_a   1.000
_cell.length_b   1.000
_cell.length_c   1.000
_cell.angle_alpha   90.00
_cell.angle_beta   90.00
_cell.angle_gamma   90.00
#
_symmetry.space_group_name_H-M   'P 1'
#
loop_
_entity.id
_entity.type
_entity.pdbx_description
1 polymer ?
#
loop_
_entity_poly.entity_id
_entity_poly.type
_entity_poly.pdbx_seq_one_letter_code
_entity_poly.pdbx_strand_id
1 'polypeptide(L)'
;GAEPRTGGPWTPYQRVAAEYAAAVEGLGRIDVLCSHAPPAVPELAYDVVSRRSESPSTALLARIRRDRPRAAVFGHVHQPLAARCRVGRTECVNVGHFRHTQTPYVLRW
;
A
#
# COMPACT_ATOMS: atom_id res chain seq x y z
N GLY A 1 -6.35 5.43 3.11
CA GLY A 1 -7.32 5.73 4.19
C GLY A 1 -8.66 5.16 3.80
N ALA A 2 -9.53 4.93 4.77
CA ALA A 2 -10.89 4.44 4.55
C ALA A 2 -11.80 5.16 5.55
N GLU A 3 -13.06 5.37 5.17
CA GLU A 3 -14.05 5.97 6.07
C GLU A 3 -14.37 4.98 7.21
N PRO A 4 -14.15 5.36 8.48
CA PRO A 4 -14.54 4.52 9.61
C PRO A 4 -16.04 4.30 9.61
N ARG A 5 -16.47 3.06 9.85
CA ARG A 5 -17.89 2.79 10.12
C ARG A 5 -18.27 3.41 11.46
N THR A 6 -19.27 4.27 11.47
CA THR A 6 -19.83 4.88 12.68
C THR A 6 -21.10 4.14 13.13
N GLY A 7 -21.42 4.20 14.43
CA GLY A 7 -22.68 3.65 14.98
C GLY A 7 -22.63 2.22 15.52
N GLY A 8 -21.44 1.59 15.57
CA GLY A 8 -21.23 0.33 16.27
C GLY A 8 -20.70 0.52 17.70
N PRO A 9 -20.62 -0.55 18.52
CA PRO A 9 -20.05 -0.50 19.87
C PRO A 9 -18.53 -0.21 19.88
N TRP A 10 -17.90 -0.22 18.70
CA TRP A 10 -16.48 0.07 18.51
C TRP A 10 -16.27 0.91 17.26
N THR A 11 -15.35 1.89 17.36
CA THR A 11 -14.94 2.74 16.24
C THR A 11 -13.47 2.44 15.90
N PRO A 12 -13.14 2.06 14.65
CA PRO A 12 -11.77 1.86 14.24
C PRO A 12 -10.96 3.15 14.25
N TYR A 13 -9.69 3.08 14.67
CA TYR A 13 -8.72 4.18 14.53
C TYR A 13 -8.19 4.34 13.09
N GLN A 14 -9.05 4.13 12.10
CA GLN A 14 -8.71 4.33 10.69
C GLN A 14 -8.66 5.82 10.38
N ARG A 15 -7.61 6.26 9.69
CA ARG A 15 -7.57 7.60 9.11
C ARG A 15 -8.46 7.65 7.88
N VAL A 16 -9.26 8.70 7.79
CA VAL A 16 -10.03 9.00 6.59
C VAL A 16 -9.09 9.22 5.40
N ALA A 17 -9.62 9.07 4.18
CA ALA A 17 -8.78 9.11 2.98
C ALA A 17 -8.01 10.43 2.84
N ALA A 18 -8.66 11.56 3.15
CA ALA A 18 -8.07 12.90 3.07
C ALA A 18 -6.91 13.10 4.05
N GLU A 19 -7.09 12.73 5.33
CA GLU A 19 -6.03 12.82 6.35
C GLU A 19 -4.85 11.92 6.02
N TYR A 20 -5.12 10.71 5.50
CA TYR A 20 -4.06 9.82 5.05
C TYR A 20 -3.27 10.42 3.87
N ALA A 21 -3.96 10.99 2.89
CA ALA A 21 -3.32 11.65 1.75
C ALA A 21 -2.48 12.86 2.19
N ALA A 22 -3.01 13.71 3.08
CA ALA A 22 -2.28 14.85 3.64
C ALA A 22 -1.01 14.40 4.38
N ALA A 23 -1.09 13.34 5.18
CA ALA A 23 0.06 12.77 5.87
C ALA A 23 1.13 12.25 4.89
N VAL A 24 0.70 11.59 3.81
CA VAL A 24 1.61 11.11 2.75
C VAL A 24 2.27 12.27 2.01
N GLU A 25 1.52 13.34 1.70
CA GLU A 25 2.07 14.52 1.02
C GLU A 25 3.01 15.34 1.90
N GLY A 26 2.81 15.36 3.22
CA GLY A 26 3.75 15.92 4.20
C GLY A 26 5.09 15.17 4.27
N LEU A 27 5.20 14.04 3.56
CA LEU A 27 6.41 13.30 3.21
C LEU A 27 7.58 14.22 2.82
N GLY A 28 8.70 14.22 3.55
CA GLY A 28 9.99 14.65 3.00
C GLY A 28 10.42 13.77 1.81
N ARG A 29 11.64 13.92 1.31
CA ARG A 29 12.17 13.02 0.27
C ARG A 29 12.25 11.59 0.79
N ILE A 30 11.88 10.61 -0.04
CA ILE A 30 11.74 9.20 0.35
C ILE A 30 12.73 8.34 -0.43
N ASP A 31 13.58 7.59 0.27
CA ASP A 31 14.48 6.60 -0.33
C ASP A 31 13.86 5.19 -0.36
N VAL A 32 13.05 4.86 0.66
CA VAL A 32 12.25 3.63 0.76
C VAL A 32 10.87 3.99 1.29
N LEU A 33 9.81 3.56 0.60
CA LEU A 33 8.43 3.78 1.01
C LEU A 33 7.89 2.53 1.70
N CYS A 34 7.46 2.65 2.95
CA CYS A 34 6.77 1.59 3.68
C CYS A 34 5.34 2.04 4.00
N SER A 35 4.33 1.28 3.57
CA SER A 35 2.92 1.59 3.85
C SER A 35 2.15 0.33 4.22
N HIS A 36 1.01 0.47 4.90
CA HIS A 36 0.08 -0.65 5.00
C HIS A 36 -0.78 -0.77 3.74
N ALA A 37 -1.38 0.35 3.31
CA ALA A 37 -2.20 0.41 2.10
C ALA A 37 -1.35 0.22 0.82
N PRO A 38 -1.93 -0.38 -0.23
CA PRO A 38 -1.24 -0.50 -1.52
C PRO A 38 -1.21 0.85 -2.26
N PRO A 39 -0.17 1.10 -3.08
CA PRO A 39 -0.24 2.18 -4.06
C PRO A 39 -1.34 1.88 -5.08
N ALA A 40 -1.89 2.92 -5.73
CA ALA A 40 -2.96 2.80 -6.72
C ALA A 40 -2.52 2.18 -8.06
N VAL A 41 -1.95 0.98 -8.00
CA VAL A 41 -1.56 0.14 -9.13
C VAL A 41 -2.53 -1.05 -9.16
N PRO A 42 -3.36 -1.21 -10.20
CA PRO A 42 -4.42 -2.22 -10.23
C PRO A 42 -3.93 -3.65 -9.95
N GLU A 43 -2.78 -4.02 -10.50
CA GLU A 43 -2.17 -5.34 -10.33
C GLU A 43 -1.78 -5.63 -8.88
N LEU A 44 -1.51 -4.57 -8.10
CA LEU A 44 -1.09 -4.67 -6.70
C LEU A 44 -2.27 -4.56 -5.73
N ALA A 45 -3.34 -3.86 -6.12
CA ALA A 45 -4.44 -3.48 -5.24
C ALA A 45 -5.71 -4.33 -5.41
N TYR A 46 -5.81 -5.16 -6.46
CA TYR A 46 -6.97 -6.02 -6.66
C TYR A 46 -6.78 -7.38 -5.97
N ASP A 47 -7.69 -7.73 -5.06
CA ASP A 47 -7.73 -9.04 -4.43
C ASP A 47 -8.60 -10.00 -5.24
N VAL A 48 -8.01 -11.11 -5.70
CA VAL A 48 -8.67 -12.07 -6.60
C VAL A 48 -9.71 -12.93 -5.88
N VAL A 49 -9.66 -13.04 -4.56
CA VAL A 49 -10.63 -13.79 -3.75
C VAL A 49 -11.82 -12.90 -3.43
N SER A 50 -11.59 -11.68 -2.93
CA SER A 50 -12.68 -10.74 -2.64
C SER A 50 -13.30 -10.13 -3.91
N ARG A 51 -12.58 -10.21 -5.04
CA ARG A 51 -12.90 -9.60 -6.35
C ARG A 51 -13.14 -8.09 -6.25
N ARG A 52 -12.31 -7.41 -5.45
CA ARG A 52 -12.42 -5.98 -5.16
C ARG A 52 -11.05 -5.34 -5.13
N SER A 53 -11.03 -4.02 -5.32
CA SER A 53 -9.84 -3.22 -5.08
C SER A 53 -9.78 -2.83 -3.60
N GLU A 54 -8.68 -3.18 -2.93
CA GLU A 54 -8.49 -3.01 -1.49
C GLU A 54 -7.91 -1.61 -1.18
N SER A 55 -8.79 -0.62 -1.13
CA SER A 55 -8.53 0.77 -0.69
C SER A 55 -7.16 1.36 -1.13
N PRO A 56 -6.85 1.36 -2.44
CA PRO A 56 -5.58 1.87 -2.94
C PRO A 56 -5.39 3.37 -2.66
N SER A 57 -4.13 3.76 -2.45
CA SER A 57 -3.78 5.18 -2.28
C SER A 57 -3.16 5.78 -3.54
N THR A 58 -3.84 6.77 -4.10
CA THR A 58 -3.33 7.62 -5.19
C THR A 58 -2.17 8.50 -4.72
N ALA A 59 -2.21 8.99 -3.47
CA ALA A 59 -1.11 9.76 -2.86
C ALA A 59 0.18 8.94 -2.79
N LEU A 60 0.11 7.66 -2.39
CA LEU A 60 1.29 6.77 -2.41
C LEU A 60 1.86 6.61 -3.82
N LEU A 61 1.00 6.39 -4.83
CA LEU A 61 1.45 6.30 -6.22
C LEU A 61 2.09 7.61 -6.70
N ALA A 62 1.55 8.76 -6.29
CA ALA A 62 2.12 10.07 -6.59
C ALA A 62 3.51 10.25 -5.95
N ARG A 63 3.70 9.85 -4.67
CA ARG A 63 5.04 9.82 -4.04
C ARG A 63 6.00 8.92 -4.79
N ILE A 64 5.59 7.70 -5.16
CA ILE A 64 6.45 6.77 -5.90
C ILE A 64 6.91 7.38 -7.22
N ARG A 65 6.00 8.01 -7.96
CA ARG A 65 6.33 8.67 -9.24
C ARG A 65 7.26 9.88 -9.06
N ARG A 66 7.02 10.70 -8.03
CA ARG A 66 7.80 11.90 -7.73
C ARG A 66 9.20 11.57 -7.22
N ASP A 67 9.27 10.83 -6.12
CA ASP A 67 10.51 10.62 -5.37
C ASP A 67 11.33 9.48 -5.96
N ARG A 68 10.67 8.57 -6.69
CA ARG A 68 11.27 7.38 -7.32
C ARG A 68 12.13 6.61 -6.31
N PRO A 69 11.58 6.21 -5.15
CA PRO A 69 12.33 5.50 -4.11
C PRO A 69 12.91 4.19 -4.67
N ARG A 70 13.92 3.64 -4.02
CA ARG A 70 14.53 2.36 -4.45
C ARG A 70 13.52 1.22 -4.36
N ALA A 71 12.69 1.23 -3.32
CA ALA A 71 11.62 0.26 -3.10
C ALA A 71 10.38 0.90 -2.46
N ALA A 72 9.22 0.29 -2.72
CA ALA A 72 7.96 0.57 -2.04
C ALA A 72 7.36 -0.76 -1.54
N VAL A 73 7.37 -1.00 -0.23
CA VAL A 73 6.80 -2.20 0.37
C VAL A 73 5.46 -1.89 1.03
N PHE A 74 4.48 -2.75 0.79
CA PHE A 74 3.12 -2.58 1.29
C PHE A 74 2.45 -3.91 1.67
N GLY A 75 1.27 -3.85 2.29
CA GLY A 75 0.49 -5.03 2.66
C GLY A 75 -0.99 -4.89 2.28
N HIS A 76 -1.86 -5.25 3.21
CA HIS A 76 -3.33 -5.14 3.13
C HIS A 76 -4.02 -6.10 2.15
N VAL A 77 -3.51 -6.22 0.92
CA VAL A 77 -4.07 -7.10 -0.12
C VAL A 77 -3.60 -8.53 0.15
N HIS A 78 -4.52 -9.47 0.36
CA HIS A 78 -4.16 -10.83 0.76
C HIS A 78 -3.89 -11.75 -0.44
N GLN A 79 -4.56 -11.54 -1.57
CA GLN A 79 -4.38 -12.32 -2.79
C GLN A 79 -4.31 -11.41 -4.02
N PRO A 80 -3.20 -10.69 -4.25
CA PRO A 80 -3.11 -9.71 -5.34
C PRO A 80 -3.05 -10.38 -6.73
N LEU A 81 -3.42 -9.66 -7.79
CA LEU A 81 -3.14 -10.09 -9.17
C LEU A 81 -1.64 -10.30 -9.43
N ALA A 82 -0.80 -9.45 -8.85
CA ALA A 82 0.64 -9.59 -8.85
C ALA A 82 1.22 -9.27 -7.47
N ALA A 83 2.13 -10.12 -6.99
CA ALA A 83 2.83 -9.88 -5.72
C ALA A 83 3.81 -8.69 -5.80
N ARG A 84 4.24 -8.31 -7.00
CA ARG A 84 5.15 -7.19 -7.25
C ARG A 84 4.92 -6.56 -8.62
N CYS A 85 5.23 -5.28 -8.76
CA CYS A 85 5.19 -4.52 -10.01
C CYS A 85 6.23 -3.39 -9.97
N ARG A 86 6.70 -2.91 -11.12
CA ARG A 86 7.55 -1.73 -11.20
C ARG A 86 6.74 -0.49 -11.56
N VAL A 87 6.97 0.60 -10.83
CA VAL A 87 6.53 1.94 -11.21
C VAL A 87 7.78 2.76 -11.53
N GLY A 88 8.07 2.93 -12.82
CA GLY A 88 9.35 3.48 -13.25
C GLY A 88 10.51 2.60 -12.76
N ARG A 89 11.43 3.18 -11.97
CA ARG A 89 12.57 2.45 -11.39
C ARG A 89 12.26 1.76 -10.06
N THR A 90 11.16 2.12 -9.41
CA THR A 90 10.81 1.65 -8.06
C THR A 90 10.19 0.26 -8.14
N GLU A 91 10.75 -0.71 -7.41
CA GLU A 91 10.10 -1.99 -7.18
C GLU A 91 9.03 -1.85 -6.09
N CYS A 92 7.77 -2.14 -6.43
CA CYS A 92 6.65 -2.13 -5.51
C CYS A 92 6.30 -3.58 -5.15
N VAL A 93 6.32 -3.93 -3.86
CA VAL A 93 6.19 -5.33 -3.41
C VAL A 93 5.15 -5.46 -2.30
N ASN A 94 4.20 -6.35 -2.48
CA ASN A 94 3.30 -6.77 -1.43
C ASN A 94 4.02 -7.78 -0.52
N VAL A 95 4.27 -7.37 0.73
CA VAL A 95 4.92 -8.19 1.76
C VAL A 95 3.91 -8.81 2.74
N GLY A 96 2.60 -8.60 2.50
CA GLY A 96 1.49 -9.10 3.32
C GLY A 96 1.26 -10.62 3.25
N HIS A 97 1.80 -11.30 2.22
CA HIS A 97 1.66 -12.76 2.06
C HIS A 97 2.47 -13.58 3.08
N PHE A 98 3.19 -12.92 4.00
CA PHE A 98 4.05 -13.55 5.00
C PHE A 98 3.34 -14.63 5.82
N ARG A 99 2.06 -14.46 6.16
CA ARG A 99 1.28 -15.48 6.91
C ARG A 99 1.28 -16.83 6.21
N HIS A 100 1.30 -16.85 4.88
CA HIS A 100 1.27 -18.06 4.08
C HIS A 100 2.68 -18.50 3.64
N THR A 101 3.59 -17.57 3.33
CA THR A 101 4.96 -17.96 2.93
C THR A 101 5.86 -18.31 4.11
N GLN A 102 5.56 -17.80 5.31
CA GLN A 102 6.39 -17.85 6.52
C GLN A 102 7.85 -17.41 6.30
N THR A 103 8.10 -16.69 5.20
CA THR A 103 9.42 -16.29 4.74
C THR A 103 9.41 -14.77 4.61
N PRO A 104 10.29 -14.06 5.32
CA PRO A 104 10.31 -12.61 5.26
C PRO A 104 10.77 -12.15 3.89
N TYR A 105 10.18 -11.07 3.40
CA TYR A 105 10.72 -10.37 2.24
C TYR A 105 11.95 -9.56 2.68
N VAL A 106 13.11 -9.89 2.11
CA VAL A 106 14.39 -9.22 2.39
C VAL A 106 14.72 -8.30 1.22
N LEU A 107 14.72 -7.00 1.47
CA LEU A 107 15.28 -6.04 0.52
C LEU A 107 16.80 -6.22 0.47
N ARG A 108 17.35 -6.30 -0.73
CA ARG A 108 18.79 -6.36 -1.00
C ARG A 108 19.16 -5.19 -1.90
N TRP A 109 20.26 -4.53 -1.60
CA TRP A 109 20.76 -3.35 -2.31
C TRP A 109 22.28 -3.37 -2.38
#